data_AF-A0A2S6R0C3-F1
#
_entry.id   AF-A0A2S6R0C3-F1
#
_cell.length_a   1.000
_cell.length_b   1.000
_cell.length_c   1.000
_cell.angle_alpha   90.00
_cell.angle_beta   90.00
_cell.angle_gamma   90.00
#
_symmetry.space_group_name_H-M   'P 1'
#
loop_
_entity.id
_entity.type
_entity.pdbx_description
1 polymer ?
#
loop_
_entity_poly.entity_id
_entity_poly.type
_entity_poly.pdbx_seq_one_letter_code
_entity_poly.pdbx_strand_id
1 'polypeptide(L)' 'MSALPQPTTDRARAKSDLNRHGYCIAADDVVAGASPELLALLGFRVWGGYGKLDDPGVECIARPGAKKE' A
#
# COMPACT_ATOMS: atom_id res chain seq x y z
N MET A 1 9.82 10.16 23.12
CA MET A 1 9.54 10.71 21.78
C MET A 1 9.66 9.56 20.80
N SER A 2 8.55 9.13 20.19
CA SER A 2 8.48 7.85 19.49
C SER A 2 9.47 7.81 18.33
N ALA A 3 10.47 6.92 18.41
CA ALA A 3 11.53 6.77 17.43
C ALA A 3 11.08 5.99 16.18
N LEU A 4 9.78 5.83 15.99
CA LEU A 4 9.17 5.03 14.93
C LEU A 4 8.42 5.93 13.94
N PRO A 5 8.45 5.61 12.64
CA PRO A 5 7.69 6.33 11.65
C PRO A 5 6.20 6.31 11.99
N GLN A 6 5.53 7.45 11.78
CA GLN A 6 4.09 7.60 12.01
C GLN A 6 3.36 7.63 10.67
N PRO A 7 2.08 7.21 10.60
CA PRO A 7 1.29 7.34 9.38
C PRO A 7 1.27 8.79 8.90
N THR A 8 1.64 9.02 7.63
CA THR A 8 1.75 10.37 7.06
C THR A 8 1.23 10.43 5.63
N THR A 9 0.62 11.56 5.29
CA THR A 9 0.29 11.95 3.91
C THR A 9 1.40 12.79 3.25
N ASP A 10 2.31 13.33 4.08
CA ASP A 10 3.38 14.21 3.61
C ASP A 10 4.55 13.41 3.01
N ARG A 11 4.86 13.71 1.75
CA ARG A 11 5.91 13.02 0.96
C ARG A 11 7.31 13.27 1.52
N ALA A 12 7.59 14.46 2.03
CA ALA A 12 8.91 14.78 2.56
C ALA A 12 9.19 13.97 3.84
N ARG A 13 8.19 13.83 4.71
CA ARG A 13 8.25 12.94 5.87
C ARG A 13 8.38 11.48 5.48
N ALA A 14 7.57 10.99 4.54
CA ALA A 14 7.68 9.60 4.07
C ALA A 14 9.10 9.29 3.54
N LYS A 15 9.71 10.22 2.80
CA LYS A 15 11.09 10.09 2.34
C LYS A 15 12.11 10.10 3.49
N SER A 16 11.93 10.97 4.47
CA SER A 16 12.79 11.02 5.66
C SER A 16 12.71 9.71 6.46
N ASP A 17 11.51 9.19 6.65
CA ASP A 17 11.27 7.92 7.34
C ASP A 17 11.91 6.75 6.59
N LEU A 18 11.75 6.70 5.26
CA LEU A 18 12.39 5.70 4.42
C LEU A 18 13.91 5.74 4.55
N ASN A 19 14.52 6.93 4.49
CA ASN A 19 15.97 7.08 4.64
C ASN A 19 16.47 6.67 6.02
N ARG A 20 15.69 6.91 7.08
CA ARG A 20 16.11 6.66 8.47
C ARG A 20 15.83 5.23 8.93
N HIS A 21 14.72 4.65 8.50
CA HIS A 21 14.18 3.41 9.01
C HIS A 21 14.16 2.28 7.96
N GLY A 22 14.35 2.60 6.68
CA GLY A 22 14.21 1.64 5.57
C GLY A 22 12.76 1.36 5.18
N TYR A 23 11.79 1.97 5.86
CA TYR A 23 10.36 1.89 5.57
C TYR A 23 9.65 3.18 6.02
N CYS A 24 8.45 3.41 5.51
CA CYS A 24 7.55 4.47 5.96
C CYS A 24 6.12 3.95 6.05
N ILE A 25 5.24 4.64 6.77
CA ILE A 25 3.83 4.27 6.90
C ILE A 25 2.99 5.32 6.19
N ALA A 26 2.33 4.92 5.11
CA ALA A 26 1.36 5.78 4.41
C ALA A 26 0.07 5.88 5.24
N ALA A 27 -0.49 7.09 5.34
CA ALA A 27 -1.83 7.28 5.90
C ALA A 27 -2.92 6.70 4.96
N ASP A 28 -4.10 6.40 5.52
CA ASP A 28 -5.22 5.80 4.77
C ASP A 28 -5.62 6.64 3.55
N ASP A 29 -5.63 7.97 3.67
CA ASP A 29 -5.92 8.90 2.58
C ASP A 29 -5.00 8.73 1.36
N VAL A 30 -3.72 8.38 1.59
CA VAL A 30 -2.75 8.15 0.50
C VAL A 30 -3.12 6.89 -0.27
N VAL A 31 -3.56 5.84 0.44
CA VAL A 31 -3.99 4.58 -0.15
C VAL A 31 -5.35 4.74 -0.83
N ALA A 32 -6.25 5.54 -0.26
CA ALA A 32 -7.57 5.83 -0.82
C ALA A 32 -7.50 6.61 -2.14
N GLY A 33 -6.52 7.50 -2.29
CA GLY A 33 -6.28 8.27 -3.51
C GLY A 33 -5.36 7.60 -4.54
N ALA A 34 -4.82 6.42 -4.24
CA ALA A 34 -3.91 5.72 -5.13
C ALA A 34 -4.65 5.12 -6.34
N SER A 35 -4.03 5.19 -7.52
CA SER A 35 -4.59 4.54 -8.72
C SER A 35 -4.58 3.01 -8.56
N PRO A 36 -5.48 2.28 -9.27
CA PRO A 36 -5.49 0.83 -9.25
C PRO A 36 -4.15 0.19 -9.63
N GLU A 37 -3.43 0.80 -10.59
CA GLU A 37 -2.09 0.37 -11.00
C GLU A 37 -1.07 0.52 -9.87
N LEU A 38 -1.10 1.65 -9.15
CA LEU A 38 -0.23 1.89 -8.00
C LEU A 38 -0.54 0.93 -6.86
N LEU A 39 -1.82 0.69 -6.58
CA LEU A 39 -2.24 -0.30 -5.58
C LEU A 39 -1.77 -1.72 -5.94
N ALA A 40 -1.84 -2.10 -7.22
CA ALA A 40 -1.32 -3.38 -7.69
C ALA A 40 0.20 -3.51 -7.49
N LEU A 41 0.97 -2.46 -7.78
CA LEU A 41 2.42 -2.42 -7.56
C LEU A 41 2.80 -2.48 -6.08
N LEU A 42 1.98 -1.87 -5.22
CA LEU A 42 2.13 -1.93 -3.76
C LEU A 42 1.73 -3.28 -3.15
N GLY A 43 1.28 -4.23 -3.98
CA GLY A 43 0.90 -5.57 -3.54
C GLY A 43 -0.51 -5.69 -2.96
N PHE A 44 -1.38 -4.68 -3.15
CA PHE A 44 -2.82 -4.78 -2.80
C PHE A 44 -3.60 -5.68 -3.77
N ARG A 45 -3.00 -6.06 -4.90
CA ARG A 45 -3.52 -7.11 -5.78
C ARG A 45 -2.92 -8.45 -5.38
N VAL A 46 -3.73 -9.50 -5.36
CA VAL A 46 -3.21 -10.88 -5.30
C VAL A 46 -2.27 -11.08 -6.48
N TRP A 47 -0.97 -11.20 -6.21
CA TRP A 47 -0.07 -11.79 -7.20
C TRP A 47 -0.56 -13.22 -7.41
N GLY A 48 -1.15 -13.47 -8.59
CA GLY A 48 -1.54 -14.81 -9.01
C GLY A 48 -0.41 -15.76 -8.66
N GLY A 49 -0.74 -16.83 -7.91
CA GLY A 49 0.25 -17.70 -7.30
C GLY A 49 1.35 -18.13 -8.27
N TYR A 50 2.55 -18.40 -7.73
CA TYR A 50 3.71 -18.92 -8.46
C TYR A 50 3.27 -19.85 -9.61
N GLY A 51 3.40 -19.39 -10.86
CA GLY A 51 3.12 -20.19 -12.07
C GLY A 51 2.19 -19.60 -13.14
N LYS A 52 1.65 -18.38 -13.01
CA LYS A 52 0.90 -17.72 -14.10
C LYS A 52 1.60 -16.46 -14.61
N LEU A 53 1.79 -16.39 -15.93
CA LEU A 53 2.46 -15.28 -16.65
C LEU A 53 1.47 -14.33 -17.35
N ASP A 54 0.16 -14.46 -17.11
CA ASP A 54 -0.86 -13.67 -17.82
C ASP A 54 -1.80 -12.88 -16.89
N ASP A 55 -2.45 -11.88 -17.48
CA ASP A 55 -2.97 -10.67 -16.82
C ASP A 55 -3.86 -10.96 -15.59
N PRO A 56 -3.50 -10.48 -14.38
CA PRO A 56 -4.28 -10.72 -13.17
C PRO A 56 -5.48 -9.75 -13.10
N GLY A 57 -6.51 -10.00 -13.89
CA GLY A 57 -7.85 -9.42 -13.72
C GLY A 57 -8.56 -9.89 -12.44
N VAL A 58 -7.81 -10.23 -11.39
CA VAL A 58 -8.33 -10.84 -10.16
C VAL A 58 -8.54 -9.74 -9.13
N GLU A 59 -9.76 -9.72 -8.57
CA GLU A 59 -10.24 -8.80 -7.54
C GLU A 59 -9.18 -8.50 -6.46
N CYS A 60 -9.03 -7.21 -6.18
CA CYS A 60 -8.20 -6.72 -5.08
C CYS A 60 -8.65 -7.39 -3.79
N ILE A 61 -7.69 -7.76 -2.92
CA ILE A 61 -8.03 -8.32 -1.62
C ILE A 61 -8.85 -7.26 -0.89
N ALA A 62 -10.07 -7.61 -0.50
CA ALA A 62 -10.97 -6.69 0.19
C ALA A 62 -10.25 -6.05 1.38
N ARG A 63 -10.31 -4.72 1.43
CA ARG A 63 -9.72 -3.89 2.50
C ARG A 63 -10.08 -4.49 3.86
N PRO A 64 -9.14 -4.60 4.83
CA PRO A 64 -9.54 -4.82 6.21
C PRO A 64 -10.44 -3.65 6.63
N GLY A 65 -11.75 -3.90 6.75
CA GLY A 65 -12.78 -2.89 7.05
C GLY A 65 -13.88 -2.69 5.98
N ALA A 66 -13.78 -3.32 4.80
CA ALA A 66 -14.89 -3.31 3.84
C ALA A 66 -16.04 -4.16 4.39
N LYS A 67 -17.13 -3.50 4.81
CA LYS A 67 -18.35 -4.20 5.22
C LYS A 67 -18.90 -4.96 4.02
N LYS A 68 -19.13 -6.25 4.19
CA LYS A 68 -19.96 -7.03 3.27
C LYS A 68 -21.39 -6.54 3.44
N GLU A 69 -21.97 -6.01 2.38
CA GLU A 69 -23.41 -5.82 2.23
C GLU A 69 -24.08 -7.15 1.87
#